data_AF-A0A8X8GMD4-F1
#
_entry.id   AF-A0A8X8GMD4-F1
#
_cell.length_a   1.000
_cell.length_b   1.000
_cell.length_c   1.000
_cell.angle_alpha   90.00
_cell.angle_beta   90.00
_cell.angle_gamma   90.00
#
_symmetry.space_group_name_H-M   'P 1'
#
loop_
_entity.id
_entity.type
_entity.pdbx_description
1 polymer ?
#
loop_
_entity_poly.entity_id
_entity_poly.type
_entity_poly.pdbx_seq_one_letter_code
_entity_poly.pdbx_strand_id
1 'polypeptide(L)'
;MTLTYSEALDGTNLPPLNSFVVTADGQVVAVTGVTMNGSTVVLSLATVVTAGQPVTVAYTDPTAGNDINAIQDLVGNDAASL
;
A
#
# COMPACT_ATOMS: atom_id res chain seq x y z
N MET A 1 0.24 9.05 3.08
CA MET A 1 1.52 8.61 2.51
C MET A 1 1.27 8.09 1.10
N THR A 2 2.18 8.32 0.14
CA THR A 2 1.98 7.92 -1.26
C THR A 2 3.10 6.98 -1.70
N LEU A 3 2.72 5.83 -2.24
CA LEU A 3 3.57 4.86 -2.93
C LEU A 3 3.34 4.99 -4.43
N THR A 4 4.39 4.94 -5.22
CA THR A 4 4.30 5.05 -6.69
C THR A 4 4.74 3.75 -7.33
N TYR A 5 3.91 3.24 -8.24
CA TYR A 5 4.11 2.01 -8.99
C TYR A 5 4.49 2.32 -10.44
N SER A 6 5.02 1.32 -11.14
CA SER A 6 5.45 1.43 -12.53
C SER A 6 4.30 1.53 -13.53
N GLU A 7 3.10 1.11 -13.15
CA GLU A 7 1.94 0.97 -14.04
C GLU A 7 0.66 1.53 -13.40
N ALA A 8 -0.37 1.73 -14.22
CA ALA A 8 -1.69 2.12 -13.73
C ALA A 8 -2.32 0.96 -12.96
N LEU A 9 -2.86 1.27 -11.78
CA LEU A 9 -3.40 0.31 -10.83
C LEU A 9 -4.92 0.18 -10.97
N ASP A 10 -5.45 -0.99 -10.63
CA ASP A 10 -6.89 -1.19 -10.45
C ASP A 10 -7.35 -0.56 -9.13
N GLY A 11 -8.03 0.59 -9.24
CA GLY A 11 -8.58 1.29 -8.08
C GLY A 11 -9.89 0.72 -7.54
N THR A 12 -10.44 -0.32 -8.14
CA THR A 12 -11.69 -0.96 -7.72
C THR A 12 -11.42 -2.07 -6.70
N ASN A 13 -10.38 -2.85 -6.96
CA ASN A 13 -9.98 -4.00 -6.17
C ASN A 13 -8.78 -3.61 -5.29
N LEU A 14 -9.08 -3.23 -4.05
CA LEU A 14 -8.08 -2.74 -3.11
C LEU A 14 -7.59 -3.88 -2.20
N PRO A 15 -6.30 -3.91 -1.85
CA PRO A 15 -5.78 -4.85 -0.86
C PRO A 15 -6.35 -4.55 0.52
N PRO A 16 -6.42 -5.54 1.41
CA PRO A 16 -6.83 -5.32 2.78
C PRO A 16 -5.80 -4.46 3.53
N LEU A 17 -6.24 -3.69 4.52
CA LEU A 17 -5.37 -2.74 5.22
C LEU A 17 -4.20 -3.42 5.94
N ASN A 18 -4.36 -4.68 6.36
CA ASN A 18 -3.32 -5.46 7.02
C ASN A 18 -2.26 -6.03 6.05
N SER A 19 -2.38 -5.81 4.74
CA SER A 19 -1.29 -6.01 3.78
C SER A 19 -0.17 -5.00 3.95
N PHE A 20 -0.39 -3.92 4.72
CA PHE A 20 0.59 -2.88 4.96
C PHE A 20 1.05 -2.87 6.41
N VAL A 21 2.37 -2.80 6.59
CA VAL A 21 2.98 -2.43 7.87
C VAL A 21 3.73 -1.13 7.67
N VAL A 22 3.27 -0.08 8.33
CA VAL A 22 3.94 1.22 8.33
C VAL A 22 4.59 1.44 9.69
N THR A 23 5.86 1.83 9.71
CA THR A 23 6.51 2.33 10.91
C THR A 23 7.01 3.75 10.70
N ALA A 24 6.91 4.59 11.74
CA ALA A 24 7.48 5.91 11.79
C ALA A 24 8.30 6.02 13.08
N ASP A 25 9.58 6.40 12.96
CA ASP A 25 10.51 6.46 14.09
C ASP A 25 10.56 5.16 14.93
N GLY A 26 10.46 4.02 14.23
CA GLY A 26 10.46 2.68 14.83
C GLY A 26 9.15 2.26 15.50
N GLN A 27 8.10 3.09 15.48
CA GLN A 27 6.78 2.75 16.03
C GLN A 27 5.80 2.39 14.91
N VAL A 28 4.99 1.36 15.12
CA VAL A 28 3.95 0.97 14.16
C VAL A 28 2.87 2.05 14.12
N VAL A 29 2.55 2.50 12.91
CA VAL A 29 1.45 3.41 12.63
C VAL A 29 0.35 2.66 11.91
N ALA A 30 -0.84 2.60 12.51
CA ALA A 30 -1.97 1.90 11.91
C ALA A 30 -2.39 2.54 10.58
N VAL A 31 -2.55 1.71 9.55
CA VAL A 31 -3.17 2.11 8.27
C VAL A 31 -4.69 2.06 8.44
N THR A 32 -5.35 3.15 8.08
CA THR A 32 -6.81 3.34 8.25
C THR A 32 -7.57 3.42 6.93
N GLY A 33 -6.84 3.54 5.82
CA GLY A 33 -7.43 3.62 4.50
C GLY A 33 -6.37 3.39 3.43
N VAL A 34 -6.84 2.86 2.32
CA VAL A 34 -6.08 2.69 1.08
C VAL A 34 -6.95 3.23 -0.05
N THR A 35 -6.35 4.02 -0.93
CA THR A 35 -6.97 4.45 -2.18
C THR A 35 -5.93 4.38 -3.28
N MET A 36 -6.35 4.05 -4.49
CA MET A 36 -5.47 4.07 -5.65
C MET A 36 -5.92 5.13 -6.64
N ASN A 37 -4.96 5.83 -7.23
CA ASN A 37 -5.21 6.84 -8.25
C ASN A 37 -4.10 6.79 -9.31
N GLY A 38 -4.45 6.38 -10.53
CA GLY A 38 -3.48 6.12 -11.58
C GLY A 38 -2.48 5.06 -11.15
N SER A 39 -1.19 5.41 -11.09
CA SER A 39 -0.12 4.53 -10.65
C SER A 39 0.28 4.70 -9.18
N THR A 40 -0.57 5.33 -8.36
CA THR A 40 -0.24 5.63 -6.96
C THR A 40 -1.18 4.94 -5.99
N VAL A 41 -0.62 4.42 -4.89
CA VAL A 41 -1.36 4.01 -3.70
C VAL A 41 -1.19 5.08 -2.63
N VAL A 42 -2.30 5.60 -2.13
CA VAL A 42 -2.32 6.56 -1.02
C VAL A 42 -2.83 5.86 0.23
N LEU A 43 -1.97 5.80 1.25
CA LEU A 43 -2.29 5.27 2.58
C LEU A 43 -2.69 6.41 3.52
N SER A 44 -3.84 6.24 4.16
CA SER A 44 -4.27 7.04 5.31
C SER A 44 -3.76 6.40 6.60
N LEU A 45 -3.14 7.20 7.47
CA LEU A 45 -2.51 6.73 8.70
C LEU A 45 -3.27 7.26 9.92
N ALA A 46 -3.38 6.45 10.97
CA ALA A 46 -4.10 6.82 12.20
C ALA A 46 -3.44 7.99 12.95
N THR A 47 -2.13 8.13 12.80
CA THR A 47 -1.36 9.24 13.35
C THR A 47 -0.65 10.00 12.23
N VAL A 48 -0.52 11.31 12.42
CA VAL A 48 0.23 12.16 11.50
C VAL A 48 1.71 11.81 11.63
N VAL A 49 2.33 11.46 10.50
CA VAL A 49 3.77 11.28 10.38
C VAL A 49 4.37 12.61 9.91
N THR A 50 5.28 13.15 10.71
CA THR A 50 5.87 14.48 10.47
C THR A 50 7.09 14.37 9.56
N ALA A 51 7.32 15.39 8.74
CA ALA A 51 8.52 15.46 7.90
C ALA A 51 9.80 15.34 8.75
N GLY A 52 10.73 14.50 8.31
CA GLY A 52 11.98 14.21 9.03
C GLY A 52 11.94 12.95 9.89
N GLN A 53 10.77 12.35 10.14
CA GLN A 53 10.71 11.01 10.74
C GLN A 53 11.15 9.95 9.73
N PRO A 54 12.01 8.98 10.11
CA PRO A 54 12.29 7.84 9.25
C PRO A 54 11.04 6.97 9.16
N VAL A 55 10.58 6.72 7.94
CA VAL A 55 9.39 5.91 7.67
C VAL A 55 9.79 4.66 6.91
N THR A 56 9.31 3.51 7.36
CA THR A 56 9.37 2.28 6.56
C THR A 56 7.96 1.83 6.23
N VAL A 57 7.81 1.25 5.04
CA VAL A 57 6.58 0.64 4.58
C VAL A 57 6.95 -0.73 4.08
N ALA A 58 6.27 -1.74 4.61
CA ALA A 58 6.24 -3.07 4.03
C ALA A 58 4.86 -3.28 3.41
N TYR A 59 4.86 -3.94 2.26
CA TYR A 59 3.65 -4.43 1.61
C TYR A 59 3.80 -5.94 1.42
N THR A 60 2.78 -6.70 1.81
CA THR A 60 2.70 -8.14 1.60
C THR A 60 1.52 -8.47 0.72
N ASP A 61 1.81 -9.08 -0.43
CA ASP A 61 0.82 -9.74 -1.26
C ASP A 61 0.13 -10.85 -0.43
N PRO A 62 -1.20 -10.81 -0.24
CA PRO A 62 -1.90 -11.80 0.57
C PRO A 62 -1.79 -13.23 0.03
N THR A 63 -1.53 -13.40 -1.27
CA THR A 63 -1.38 -14.71 -1.87
C THR A 63 -0.10 -14.80 -2.70
N ALA A 64 0.09 -15.94 -3.38
CA ALA A 64 1.30 -16.21 -4.15
C ALA A 64 1.10 -15.99 -5.66
N GLY A 65 -0.08 -15.57 -6.08
CA GLY A 65 -0.40 -15.37 -7.49
C GLY A 65 -1.57 -14.43 -7.65
N ASN A 66 -1.81 -14.04 -8.89
CA ASN A 66 -2.75 -12.97 -9.19
C ASN A 66 -4.16 -13.22 -8.63
N ASP A 67 -4.61 -12.33 -7.76
CA ASP A 67 -5.98 -12.31 -7.28
C ASP A 67 -6.56 -10.88 -7.25
N ILE A 68 -7.64 -10.64 -6.51
CA ILE A 68 -8.32 -9.34 -6.48
C ILE A 68 -8.10 -8.57 -5.18
N ASN A 69 -7.32 -9.14 -4.25
CA ASN A 69 -7.06 -8.59 -2.93
C ASN A 69 -5.60 -8.15 -2.79
N ALA A 70 -4.90 -7.91 -3.89
CA ALA A 70 -3.55 -7.35 -3.91
C ALA A 70 -3.56 -5.92 -4.43
N ILE A 71 -2.38 -5.30 -4.46
CA ILE A 71 -2.12 -4.16 -5.35
C ILE A 71 -1.89 -4.78 -6.73
N GLN A 72 -2.76 -4.50 -7.68
CA GLN A 72 -2.65 -5.05 -9.03
C GLN A 72 -2.82 -3.98 -10.10
N ASP A 73 -2.28 -4.26 -11.29
CA ASP A 73 -2.51 -3.45 -12.49
C ASP A 73 -3.93 -3.64 -13.06
N LEU A 74 -4.27 -2.91 -14.12
CA LEU A 74 -5.57 -2.96 -14.77
C LEU A 74 -5.91 -4.30 -15.46
N VAL A 75 -4.93 -5.20 -15.62
CA VAL A 75 -5.15 -6.54 -16.21
C VAL A 75 -5.01 -7.66 -15.17
N GLY A 76 -4.84 -7.31 -13.90
CA GLY A 76 -4.77 -8.22 -12.76
C GLY A 76 -3.41 -8.87 -12.56
N ASN A 77 -2.30 -8.18 -12.85
CA ASN A 77 -0.97 -8.61 -12.37
C ASN A 77 -0.66 -7.99 -11.01
N ASP A 78 -0.28 -8.83 -10.06
CA ASP A 78 -0.04 -8.39 -8.69
C ASP A 78 1.35 -7.78 -8.55
N ALA A 79 1.42 -6.72 -7.75
CA ALA A 79 2.68 -6.14 -7.35
C ALA A 79 3.39 -7.07 -6.36
N ALA A 80 4.69 -7.24 -6.55
CA ALA A 80 5.51 -7.97 -5.60
C ALA A 80 5.51 -7.32 -4.20
N SER A 81 5.70 -8.15 -3.18
CA SER A 81 5.91 -7.68 -1.81
C SER A 81 7.16 -6.78 -1.70
N LEU A 82 7.11 -5.78 -0.81
CA LEU A 82 8.15 -4.76 -0.58
C LEU A 82 8.80 -4.92 0.80
#